data_AF-A0A972WFI7-F1
#
_entry.id   AF-A0A972WFI7-F1
#
_cell.length_a   1.000
_cell.length_b   1.000
_cell.length_c   1.000
_cell.angle_alpha   90.00
_cell.angle_beta   90.00
_cell.angle_gamma   90.00
#
_symmetry.space_group_name_H-M   'P 1'
#
loop_
_entity.id
_entity.type
_entity.pdbx_description
1 polymer ?
#
loop_
_entity_poly.entity_id
_entity_poly.type
_entity_poly.pdbx_seq_one_letter_code
_entity_poly.pdbx_strand_id
1 'polypeptide(L)' 'MYKLGRAEEGLIELQRAYERMDDPEVASHIVEVLVAIEQRDEALELLQSAEKKNSDSELLKNVRERHFPETP' A
#
# COMPACT_ATOMS: atom_id res chain seq x y z
N MET A 1 -14.97 -14.15 -8.29
CA MET A 1 -14.83 -13.33 -9.52
C MET A 1 -15.29 -11.87 -9.38
N TYR A 2 -16.16 -11.48 -8.44
CA TYR A 2 -16.61 -10.07 -8.32
C TYR A 2 -15.76 -9.16 -7.40
N LYS A 3 -14.84 -9.71 -6.60
CA LYS A 3 -14.05 -8.93 -5.63
C LYS A 3 -12.80 -8.29 -6.23
N LEU A 4 -12.14 -8.98 -7.16
CA LEU A 4 -10.91 -8.50 -7.82
C LEU A 4 -11.16 -7.21 -8.62
N GLY A 5 -12.14 -7.21 -9.54
CA GLY A 5 -12.41 -6.02 -10.34
C GLY A 5 -12.82 -4.78 -9.52
N ARG A 6 -13.46 -4.95 -8.35
CA ARG A 6 -13.80 -3.84 -7.46
C ARG A 6 -12.61 -3.36 -6.62
N ALA A 7 -11.69 -4.26 -6.28
CA ALA A 7 -10.47 -3.92 -5.56
C ALA A 7 -9.51 -3.13 -6.46
N GLU A 8 -9.39 -3.53 -7.73
CA GLU A 8 -8.58 -2.82 -8.73
C GLU A 8 -9.13 -1.42 -9.05
N GLU A 9 -10.46 -1.26 -9.17
CA GLU A 9 -11.04 0.08 -9.33
C GLU A 9 -10.84 0.97 -8.09
N GLY A 10 -11.01 0.41 -6.89
CA GLY A 10 -10.73 1.14 -5.64
C GLY A 10 -9.27 1.54 -5.51
N LEU A 11 -8.37 0.68 -5.97
CA LEU A 11 -6.92 0.91 -5.98
C LEU A 11 -6.56 2.15 -6.82
N ILE A 12 -7.17 2.31 -8.00
CA ILE A 12 -6.91 3.46 -8.88
C ILE A 12 -7.28 4.78 -8.19
N GLU A 13 -8.41 4.81 -7.49
CA GLU A 13 -8.86 6.01 -6.78
C GLU A 13 -7.96 6.33 -5.58
N LEU A 14 -7.50 5.30 -4.85
CA LEU A 14 -6.53 5.46 -3.76
C LEU A 14 -5.18 5.98 -4.28
N GLN A 15 -4.66 5.43 -5.39
CA GLN A 15 -3.42 5.89 -6.01
C GLN A 15 -3.50 7.37 -6.41
N ARG A 16 -4.61 7.80 -7.02
CA ARG A 16 -4.84 9.22 -7.37
C ARG A 16 -4.87 10.12 -6.14
N ALA A 17 -5.45 9.65 -5.04
CA ALA A 17 -5.45 10.38 -3.78
C ALA A 17 -4.03 10.50 -3.21
N TYR A 18 -3.27 9.40 -3.25
CA TYR A 18 -1.88 9.37 -2.80
C TYR A 18 -0.98 10.30 -3.62
N GLU A 19 -1.13 10.34 -4.95
CA GLU A 19 -0.37 11.28 -5.79
C GLU A 19 -0.61 12.76 -5.45
N ARG A 20 -1.77 13.08 -4.87
CA ARG A 20 -2.12 14.46 -4.50
C ARG A 20 -1.75 14.82 -3.07
N MET A 21 -1.85 13.87 -2.15
CA MET A 21 -1.73 14.11 -0.71
C MET A 21 -0.40 13.60 -0.14
N ASP A 22 0.26 12.66 -0.82
CA ASP A 22 1.45 11.93 -0.36
C ASP A 22 1.29 11.37 1.07
N ASP A 23 0.04 11.03 1.41
CA ASP A 23 -0.35 10.70 2.77
C ASP A 23 -0.02 9.23 3.09
N PRO A 24 0.68 8.96 4.21
CA PRO A 24 1.10 7.61 4.57
C PRO A 24 -0.07 6.69 4.96
N GLU A 25 -1.20 7.22 5.41
CA GLU A 25 -2.43 6.44 5.64
C GLU A 25 -2.99 5.93 4.31
N VAL A 26 -3.03 6.79 3.29
CA VAL A 26 -3.47 6.37 1.94
C VAL A 26 -2.51 5.33 1.37
N ALA A 27 -1.20 5.52 1.49
CA ALA A 27 -0.22 4.52 1.08
C ALA A 27 -0.43 3.18 1.79
N SER A 28 -0.68 3.18 3.10
CA SER A 28 -0.92 1.95 3.87
C SER A 28 -2.12 1.16 3.34
N HIS A 29 -3.23 1.84 3.02
CA HIS A 29 -4.40 1.20 2.44
C HIS A 29 -4.16 0.65 1.03
N ILE A 30 -3.40 1.36 0.18
CA ILE A 30 -3.04 0.87 -1.15
C ILE A 30 -2.24 -0.44 -1.04
N VAL A 31 -1.26 -0.49 -0.13
CA VAL A 31 -0.45 -1.69 0.11
C VAL A 31 -1.33 -2.86 0.59
N GLU A 32 -2.24 -2.64 1.53
CA GLU A 32 -3.17 -3.69 1.99
C GLU A 32 -4.06 -4.23 0.87
N VAL A 33 -4.57 -3.36 -0.01
CA VAL A 33 -5.39 -3.76 -1.15
C VAL A 33 -4.57 -4.57 -2.16
N LEU A 34 -3.35 -4.12 -2.49
CA LEU A 34 -2.43 -4.82 -3.37
C LEU A 34 -2.09 -6.23 -2.85
N VAL A 35 -1.80 -6.35 -1.55
CA VAL A 35 -1.56 -7.66 -0.91
C VAL A 35 -2.82 -8.54 -0.99
N ALA A 36 -4.01 -7.97 -0.80
CA ALA A 36 -5.28 -8.70 -0.86
C ALA A 36 -5.62 -9.23 -2.26
N ILE A 37 -5.08 -8.62 -3.32
CA ILE A 37 -5.20 -9.08 -4.71
C ILE A 37 -3.96 -9.86 -5.21
N GLU A 38 -3.11 -10.33 -4.28
CA GLU A 38 -1.90 -11.12 -4.54
C GLU A 38 -0.79 -10.36 -5.30
N GLN A 39 -0.88 -9.02 -5.40
CA GLN A 39 0.14 -8.16 -6.00
C GLN A 39 1.17 -7.69 -4.96
N ARG A 40 1.89 -8.63 -4.35
CA ARG A 40 2.84 -8.35 -3.25
C ARG A 40 4.07 -7.56 -3.70
N ASP A 41 4.56 -7.76 -4.91
CA ASP A 41 5.72 -7.02 -5.43
C ASP A 41 5.42 -5.52 -5.53
N GLU A 42 4.29 -5.16 -6.17
CA GLU A 42 3.88 -3.77 -6.33
C GLU A 42 3.57 -3.10 -4.97
N ALA A 43 2.95 -3.86 -4.07
CA ALA A 43 2.72 -3.44 -2.69
C ALA A 43 4.03 -3.09 -1.97
N LEU A 44 5.06 -3.91 -2.13
CA LEU A 44 6.36 -3.70 -1.49
C LEU A 44 7.11 -2.50 -2.09
N GLU A 45 7.07 -2.31 -3.39
CA GLU A 45 7.69 -1.14 -4.05
C GLU A 45 7.06 0.18 -3.58
N LEU A 46 5.73 0.20 -3.50
CA LEU A 46 4.99 1.35 -2.99
C LEU A 46 5.32 1.61 -1.52
N LEU A 47 5.29 0.56 -0.70
CA LEU A 47 5.60 0.64 0.72
C LEU A 47 6.99 1.24 0.94
N GLN A 48 8.01 0.72 0.25
CA GLN A 48 9.37 1.26 0.34
C GLN A 48 9.46 2.72 -0.11
N SER A 49 8.74 3.10 -1.17
CA SER A 49 8.70 4.49 -1.62
C SER A 49 8.01 5.41 -0.61
N ALA A 50 6.91 4.95 -0.01
CA ALA A 50 6.20 5.69 1.03
C ALA A 50 7.05 5.81 2.31
N GLU A 51 7.73 4.74 2.73
CA GLU A 51 8.63 4.75 3.88
C GLU A 51 9.79 5.71 3.68
N LYS A 52 10.36 5.81 2.47
CA LYS A 52 11.42 6.79 2.16
C LYS A 52 10.97 8.24 2.33
N LYS A 53 9.70 8.54 2.08
CA LYS A 53 9.13 9.89 2.24
C LYS A 53 8.66 10.14 3.67
N ASN A 54 8.11 9.12 4.32
CA ASN A 54 7.47 9.18 5.63
C ASN A 54 8.03 8.12 6.59
N SER A 55 9.34 8.15 6.84
CA SER A 55 10.07 7.15 7.67
C SER A 55 9.56 7.01 9.11
N ASP A 56 8.91 8.06 9.64
CA ASP A 56 8.35 8.08 10.98
C ASP A 56 6.90 7.57 11.06
N SER A 57 6.28 7.21 9.93
CA SER A 57 4.90 6.73 9.94
C SER A 57 4.78 5.35 10.57
N GLU A 58 4.09 5.28 11.71
CA GLU A 58 3.71 4.04 12.39
C GLU A 58 2.82 3.15 11.51
N LEU A 59 1.99 3.74 10.64
CA LEU A 59 1.10 2.99 9.75
C LEU A 59 1.87 2.15 8.73
N LEU A 60 2.89 2.74 8.10
CA LEU A 60 3.73 2.05 7.12
C LEU A 60 4.53 0.93 7.79
N LYS A 61 5.10 1.20 8.98
CA LYS A 61 5.80 0.19 9.78
C LYS A 61 4.88 -0.97 10.13
N ASN A 62 3.65 -0.69 10.57
CA ASN A 62 2.69 -1.74 10.94
C ASN A 62 2.30 -2.61 9.74
N VAL A 63 2.03 -2.00 8.59
CA VAL A 63 1.75 -2.74 7.35
C VAL A 63 2.95 -3.59 6.94
N ARG A 64 4.18 -3.06 7.05
CA ARG A 64 5.40 -3.80 6.77
C ARG A 64 5.54 -5.04 7.66
N GLU A 65 5.43 -4.88 8.97
CA GLU A 65 5.54 -6.02 9.90
C GLU A 65 4.43 -7.06 9.69
N ARG A 66 3.23 -6.60 9.33
CA ARG A 66 2.08 -7.49 9.15
C ARG A 66 2.10 -8.28 7.84
N HIS A 67 2.53 -7.66 6.74
CA HIS A 67 2.43 -8.24 5.39
C HIS A 67 3.79 -8.61 4.76
N PHE A 68 4.88 -8.01 5.27
CA PHE A 68 6.25 -8.20 4.79
C PHE A 68 7.26 -8.45 5.94
N PRO A 69 6.99 -9.38 6.88
CA PRO A 69 7.90 -9.64 8.01
C PRO A 69 9.26 -10.24 7.60
N GLU A 70 9.36 -10.81 6.41
CA GLU A 70 10.55 -11.53 5.92
C GLU A 70 11.46 -10.67 5.01
N THR A 71 11.11 -9.39 4.80
CA THR A 71 11.86 -8.51 3.90
C THR A 71 12.85 -7.65 4.70
N PRO A 72 14.16 -7.95 4.66
CA PRO A 72 15.19 -7.27 5.46
C PRO A 72 15.41 -5.80 5.06
#